data_AF-A0A3D3FDS2-F1
#
_entry.id   AF-A0A3D3FDS2-F1
#
_cell.length_a   1.000
_cell.length_b   1.000
_cell.length_c   1.000
_cell.angle_alpha   90.00
_cell.angle_beta   90.00
_cell.angle_gamma   90.00
#
_symmetry.space_group_name_H-M   'P 1'
#
loop_
_entity.id
_entity.type
_entity.pdbx_description
1 polymer ?
#
loop_
_entity_poly.entity_id
_entity_poly.type
_entity_poly.pdbx_seq_one_letter_code
_entity_poly.pdbx_strand_id
1 'polypeptide(L)'
;MITFITGKKGSGKTKKLIERANAAVTASNGNVVVIEKGLKLTYDVDHAARLVDIEAYGIKGLDALFGFISGICAGNYDVTDILVDSTLKIIGPDLQQLVPFAE
;
A
#
# COMPACT_ATOMS: atom_id res chain seq x y z
N MET A 1 2.77 -2.22 -13.21
CA MET A 1 3.40 -3.48 -12.76
C MET A 1 3.03 -3.68 -11.30
N ILE A 2 2.54 -4.87 -10.91
CA ILE A 2 2.19 -5.19 -9.52
C ILE A 2 3.35 -5.99 -8.91
N THR A 3 3.66 -5.77 -7.62
CA THR A 3 4.69 -6.54 -6.91
C THR A 3 4.22 -6.93 -5.53
N PHE A 4 4.34 -8.22 -5.20
CA PHE A 4 4.03 -8.74 -3.87
C PHE A 4 5.29 -8.90 -3.01
N ILE A 5 5.28 -8.32 -1.82
CA ILE A 5 6.30 -8.55 -0.78
C ILE A 5 5.75 -9.63 0.18
N THR A 6 6.11 -10.90 -0.05
CA THR A 6 5.58 -12.04 0.71
C THR A 6 6.60 -12.57 1.73
N GLY A 7 6.12 -13.31 2.74
CA GLY A 7 6.96 -13.89 3.79
C GLY A 7 6.26 -14.05 5.13
N LYS A 8 6.84 -14.84 6.03
CA LYS A 8 6.31 -15.11 7.38
C LYS A 8 6.26 -13.84 8.25
N LYS A 9 5.44 -13.83 9.30
CA LYS A 9 5.45 -12.72 10.29
C LYS A 9 6.86 -12.56 10.84
N GLY A 10 7.36 -11.33 10.92
CA GLY A 10 8.73 -11.03 11.37
C GLY A 10 9.81 -11.08 10.27
N SER A 11 9.49 -11.45 9.03
CA SER A 11 10.49 -11.51 7.93
C SER A 11 10.93 -10.17 7.35
N GLY A 12 10.64 -9.05 8.03
CA GLY A 12 11.04 -7.70 7.57
C GLY A 12 10.23 -7.12 6.40
N LYS A 13 9.04 -7.64 6.08
CA LYS A 13 8.21 -7.13 4.95
C LYS A 13 7.93 -5.64 5.03
N THR A 14 7.47 -5.16 6.18
CA THR A 14 7.15 -3.74 6.40
C THR A 14 8.39 -2.87 6.24
N LYS A 15 9.55 -3.30 6.77
CA LYS A 15 10.83 -2.61 6.54
C LYS A 15 11.16 -2.52 5.05
N LYS A 16 10.98 -3.60 4.28
CA LYS A 16 11.23 -3.60 2.84
C LYS A 16 10.25 -2.70 2.07
N LEU A 17 9.00 -2.61 2.52
CA LEU A 17 8.00 -1.71 1.96
C LEU A 17 8.39 -0.25 2.20
N ILE A 18 8.81 0.11 3.42
CA ILE A 18 9.30 1.45 3.77
C ILE A 18 10.51 1.83 2.90
N GLU A 19 11.51 0.94 2.81
CA GLU A 19 12.69 1.16 1.95
C GLU A 19 12.29 1.46 0.50
N ARG A 20 11.29 0.74 -0.03
CA ARG A 20 10.78 0.97 -1.38
C ARG A 20 9.99 2.27 -1.50
N ALA A 21 9.17 2.62 -0.51
CA ALA A 21 8.44 3.89 -0.52
C ALA A 21 9.40 5.08 -0.58
N ASN A 22 10.42 5.08 0.28
CA ASN A 22 11.39 6.19 0.35
C ASN A 22 12.26 6.25 -0.92
N ALA A 23 12.63 5.09 -1.48
CA ALA A 23 13.31 5.03 -2.78
C ALA A 23 12.42 5.55 -3.93
N ALA A 24 11.13 5.19 -3.93
CA ALA A 24 10.17 5.66 -4.91
C ALA A 24 9.98 7.18 -4.82
N VAL A 25 9.87 7.75 -3.61
CA VAL A 25 9.81 9.20 -3.40
C VAL A 25 11.01 9.90 -4.03
N THR A 26 12.21 9.36 -3.84
CA THR A 26 13.44 9.95 -4.38
C THR A 26 13.53 9.87 -5.91
N ALA A 27 12.98 8.80 -6.49
CA ALA A 27 13.05 8.54 -7.93
C ALA A 27 11.85 9.08 -8.73
N SER A 28 10.75 9.39 -8.05
CA SER A 28 9.49 9.75 -8.68
C SER A 28 9.47 11.22 -9.10
N ASN A 29 8.84 11.49 -10.24
CA ASN A 29 8.46 12.83 -10.69
C ASN A 29 6.99 13.16 -10.35
N GLY A 30 6.35 12.37 -9.48
CA GLY A 30 4.96 12.51 -9.10
C GLY A 30 4.72 12.11 -7.64
N ASN A 31 3.51 11.63 -7.35
CA ASN A 31 3.06 11.34 -6.00
C ASN A 31 3.23 9.86 -5.64
N VAL A 32 3.89 9.60 -4.51
CA VAL A 32 3.96 8.27 -3.90
C VAL A 32 2.92 8.19 -2.79
N VAL A 33 2.06 7.17 -2.83
CA VAL A 33 1.02 6.94 -1.82
C VAL A 33 1.34 5.67 -1.04
N VAL A 34 1.31 5.77 0.28
CA VAL A 34 1.46 4.63 1.18
C VAL A 34 0.17 4.45 1.97
N ILE A 35 -0.49 3.32 1.74
CA ILE A 35 -1.69 2.90 2.46
C ILE A 35 -1.26 1.99 3.60
N GLU A 36 -1.67 2.34 4.81
CA GLU A 36 -1.40 1.56 6.02
C GLU A 36 -2.69 1.25 6.78
N LYS A 37 -2.58 0.29 7.71
CA LYS A 37 -3.64 -0.02 8.67
C LYS A 37 -3.23 0.49 10.05
N GLY A 38 -3.85 1.59 10.49
CA GLY A 38 -3.47 2.35 11.68
C GLY A 38 -2.40 3.41 11.35
N LEU A 39 -1.69 3.88 12.37
CA LEU A 39 -0.69 4.96 12.25
C LEU A 39 0.71 4.48 12.64
N LYS A 40 1.19 3.41 12.00
CA LYS A 40 2.45 2.75 12.37
C LYS A 40 3.64 3.23 11.58
N LEU A 41 3.41 3.75 10.38
CA LEU A 41 4.48 4.11 9.44
C LEU A 41 4.81 5.60 9.46
N THR A 42 4.09 6.40 10.24
CA THR A 42 4.18 7.88 10.26
C THR A 42 5.59 8.44 10.43
N TYR A 43 6.45 7.76 11.17
CA TYR A 43 7.83 8.22 11.42
C TYR A 43 8.89 7.48 10.59
N ASP A 44 8.50 6.42 9.87
CA ASP A 44 9.42 5.57 9.12
C ASP A 44 9.45 5.92 7.62
N VAL A 45 8.35 6.49 7.12
CA VAL A 45 8.18 6.86 5.71
C VAL A 45 8.51 8.35 5.52
N ASP A 46 9.18 8.67 4.41
CA ASP A 46 9.50 10.04 4.03
C ASP A 46 8.25 10.93 3.97
N HIS A 47 8.34 12.14 4.51
CA HIS A 47 7.23 13.09 4.57
C HIS A 47 6.68 13.53 3.20
N ALA A 48 7.46 13.36 2.12
CA ALA A 48 6.98 13.59 0.77
C ALA A 48 6.05 12.49 0.26
N ALA A 49 6.04 11.30 0.87
CA ALA A 49 5.01 10.30 0.58
C ALA A 49 3.70 10.68 1.27
N ARG A 50 2.58 10.46 0.57
CA ARG A 50 1.25 10.60 1.17
C ARG A 50 0.89 9.32 1.93
N LEU A 51 0.84 9.42 3.25
CA LEU A 51 0.33 8.35 4.11
C LEU A 51 -1.20 8.39 4.19
N VAL A 52 -1.82 7.21 4.12
CA VAL A 52 -3.28 7.02 4.19
C VAL A 52 -3.58 5.90 5.17
N ASP A 53 -4.22 6.23 6.29
CA ASP A 53 -4.79 5.24 7.20
C ASP A 53 -6.11 4.72 6.66
N ILE A 54 -6.11 3.44 6.26
CA ILE A 54 -7.27 2.77 5.67
C ILE A 54 -8.42 2.60 6.68
N GLU A 55 -8.12 2.60 7.99
CA GLU A 55 -9.14 2.42 9.04
C GLU A 55 -10.01 3.67 9.19
N ALA A 56 -9.45 4.86 8.97
CA ALA A 56 -10.18 6.13 8.99
C ALA A 56 -11.31 6.19 7.94
N TYR A 57 -11.22 5.39 6.86
CA TYR A 57 -12.21 5.32 5.79
C TYR A 57 -13.11 4.08 5.88
N GLY A 58 -12.94 3.23 6.91
CA GLY A 58 -13.74 2.02 7.09
C GLY A 58 -13.55 0.96 6.00
N ILE A 59 -12.49 1.04 5.20
CA ILE A 59 -12.25 0.14 4.06
C ILE A 59 -11.82 -1.24 4.55
N LYS A 60 -12.59 -2.26 4.17
CA LYS A 60 -12.37 -3.67 4.55
C LYS A 60 -12.80 -4.59 3.41
N GLY A 61 -12.05 -5.68 3.20
CA GLY A 61 -12.29 -6.60 2.10
C GLY A 61 -11.61 -6.16 0.81
N LEU A 62 -11.44 -7.12 -0.12
CA LEU A 62 -10.72 -6.92 -1.35
C LEU A 62 -11.40 -5.90 -2.28
N ASP A 63 -12.71 -6.03 -2.51
CA ASP A 63 -13.44 -5.15 -3.43
C ASP A 63 -13.39 -3.68 -3.00
N ALA A 64 -13.51 -3.44 -1.69
CA ALA A 64 -13.42 -2.09 -1.12
C ALA A 64 -11.99 -1.53 -1.26
N LEU A 65 -10.96 -2.34 -1.00
CA LEU A 65 -9.57 -1.93 -1.19
C LEU A 65 -9.27 -1.64 -2.67
N PHE A 66 -9.76 -2.48 -3.58
CA PHE A 66 -9.64 -2.29 -5.01
C PHE A 66 -10.28 -0.97 -5.45
N GLY A 67 -11.55 -0.76 -5.09
CA GLY A 67 -12.26 0.49 -5.40
C GLY A 67 -11.57 1.72 -4.81
N PHE A 68 -11.01 1.61 -3.60
CA PHE A 68 -10.26 2.69 -2.97
C PHE A 68 -8.99 3.06 -3.74
N ILE A 69 -8.20 2.07 -4.14
CA ILE A 69 -6.99 2.28 -4.97
C ILE A 69 -7.39 2.83 -6.34
N SER A 70 -8.42 2.29 -6.98
CA SER A 70 -8.94 2.81 -8.25
C SER A 70 -9.38 4.27 -8.13
N GLY A 71 -10.01 4.65 -7.02
CA GLY A 71 -10.39 6.03 -6.72
C GLY A 71 -9.19 6.97 -6.58
N ILE A 72 -8.10 6.52 -5.94
CA ILE A 72 -6.85 7.28 -5.87
C ILE A 72 -6.29 7.52 -7.28
N CYS A 73 -6.21 6.46 -8.10
CA CYS A 73 -5.71 6.57 -9.47
C CYS A 73 -6.61 7.47 -10.34
N ALA A 74 -7.93 7.38 -10.18
CA ALA A 74 -8.88 8.19 -10.95
C ALA A 74 -8.88 9.67 -10.53
N GLY A 75 -8.63 9.94 -9.24
CA GLY A 75 -8.61 11.29 -8.68
C GLY A 75 -7.27 12.02 -8.79
N ASN A 76 -6.17 11.29 -8.99
CA ASN A 76 -4.83 11.86 -9.11
C ASN A 76 -3.99 11.08 -10.13
N TYR A 77 -3.91 11.61 -11.35
CA TYR A 77 -3.15 11.02 -12.45
C TYR A 77 -1.63 11.16 -12.29
N ASP A 78 -1.17 11.99 -11.35
CA ASP A 78 0.26 12.15 -11.04
C ASP A 78 0.75 11.11 -10.03
N VAL A 79 -0.11 10.19 -9.56
CA VAL A 79 0.32 9.08 -8.69
C VAL A 79 1.17 8.10 -9.48
N THR A 80 2.42 7.93 -9.07
CA THR A 80 3.36 7.00 -9.73
C THR A 80 3.42 5.65 -9.05
N ASP A 81 3.29 5.65 -7.71
CA ASP A 81 3.49 4.47 -6.88
C ASP A 81 2.45 4.42 -5.76
N ILE A 82 1.86 3.23 -5.58
CA ILE A 82 0.98 2.93 -4.45
C ILE A 82 1.54 1.71 -3.73
N LEU A 83 1.87 1.88 -2.45
CA LEU A 83 2.33 0.81 -1.58
C LEU A 83 1.29 0.53 -0.50
N VAL A 84 0.97 -0.74 -0.26
CA VAL A 84 -0.04 -1.13 0.73
C VAL A 84 0.60 -2.04 1.77
N ASP A 85 0.71 -1.57 3.03
CA ASP A 85 1.15 -2.41 4.13
C ASP A 85 -0.03 -3.19 4.75
N SER A 86 0.30 -4.34 5.37
CA SER A 86 -0.67 -5.12 6.12
C SER A 86 -1.90 -5.56 5.30
N THR A 87 -1.75 -5.78 3.99
CA THR A 87 -2.84 -6.12 3.04
C THR A 87 -3.76 -7.24 3.54
N LEU A 88 -3.21 -8.33 4.08
CA LEU A 88 -3.99 -9.46 4.63
C LEU A 88 -4.83 -9.09 5.87
N LYS A 89 -4.47 -8.01 6.58
CA LYS A 89 -5.31 -7.48 7.67
C LYS A 89 -6.45 -6.60 7.16
N ILE A 90 -6.40 -6.16 5.91
CA ILE A 90 -7.41 -5.32 5.25
C ILE A 90 -8.41 -6.22 4.52
N ILE A 91 -7.92 -7.13 3.67
CA ILE A 91 -8.77 -7.97 2.81
C ILE A 91 -9.19 -9.29 3.47
N GLY A 92 -8.46 -9.73 4.51
CA GLY A 92 -8.64 -11.03 5.14
C GLY A 92 -7.46 -11.98 4.90
N PRO A 93 -7.41 -13.11 5.63
CA PRO A 93 -6.26 -14.02 5.60
C PRO A 93 -6.20 -14.90 4.34
N ASP A 94 -7.25 -14.91 3.53
CA ASP A 94 -7.34 -15.76 2.35
C ASP A 94 -6.54 -15.18 1.18
N LEU A 95 -5.38 -15.79 0.93
CA LEU A 95 -4.49 -15.43 -0.17
C LEU A 95 -5.09 -15.74 -1.54
N GLN A 96 -6.09 -16.61 -1.65
CA GLN A 96 -6.70 -16.94 -2.95
C GLN A 96 -7.34 -15.70 -3.59
N GLN A 97 -7.78 -14.75 -2.76
CA GLN A 97 -8.31 -13.47 -3.22
C GLN A 97 -7.28 -12.63 -4.01
N LEU A 98 -5.98 -12.86 -3.80
CA LEU A 98 -4.92 -12.12 -4.50
C LEU A 98 -4.48 -12.76 -5.82
N VAL A 99 -4.86 -14.01 -6.09
CA VAL A 99 -4.47 -14.75 -7.31
C VAL A 99 -4.83 -13.99 -8.59
N PRO A 100 -6.02 -13.37 -8.72
CA PRO A 100 -6.37 -12.60 -9.93
C PRO A 100 -5.45 -11.42 -10.24
N PHE A 101 -4.64 -10.97 -9.27
CA PHE A 101 -3.72 -9.82 -9.42
C PHE A 101 -2.27 -10.27 -9.63
N ALA A 102 -2.00 -11.57 -9.70
CA ALA A 102 -0.67 -12.13 -9.88
C ALA A 102 -0.34 -12.46 -11.35
N GLU A 103 -1.26 -12.20 -12.28
CA GLU A 103 -1.10 -12.40 -13.73
C GLU A 103 -0.45 -11.20 -14.44
#